data_AF-A0A096MHI9-F1
#
_entry.id   AF-A0A096MHI9-F1
#
_cell.length_a   1.000
_cell.length_b   1.000
_cell.length_c   1.000
_cell.angle_alpha   90.00
_cell.angle_beta   90.00
_cell.angle_gamma   90.00
#
_symmetry.space_group_name_H-M   'P 1'
#
loop_
_entity.id
_entity.type
_entity.pdbx_description
1 polymer ?
#
loop_
_entity_poly.entity_id
_entity_poly.type
_entity_poly.pdbx_seq_one_letter_code
_entity_poly.pdbx_strand_id
1 'polypeptide(L)'
;LNSKIFLFVLQEKERNLSLSAQEMRKFLALPIEEKATHAARALAKLKNELVGELEEEGEEESEKKKSLKQIRSKAAFPKQTRSTHKKTDSPNSKSIIEAGCNMSSLSFSLMTKRSEILKMEKAVAKEERKLKQFEKLIERDNQKFEEFLRENERKSVEARALFEREEKSKQEKNAVIKKLTAEMRTIQSELEKYEDALTDYLKYKDFLFRLSPPEWQDEKKSKDSKAKTSSEKITDQTLACVLSVIGCKLHWQVKVGQIYFCLLWSNRILNMFNITQIYNDNRYFRKKTCSPDSDSLEDKPELYFTDPQQLLDLMSELTEQNLSLIQNSARVGEALEKLRQTVDTTRRKIEEEKIALQIKELNQKLDKEKAREISTTKYFVICLIPSALKYLHQKLDQKILCKILCFCSGKSTYFLDEMLDALDEKVTEVYSACVENRITDLSTLQKVAKIESRVFSLLQSLEGMPVERLAAVKKVKDSEKRSRMREEKLMEQREKQKERMKRYLERSLADSKKISGKKLMPRCMPAVKKVEVADVDNKPAEDDINDYLFGLD
;
A
#
# COMPACT_ATOMS: atom_id res chain seq x y z
N LEU A 1 -17.15 -10.83 -20.67
CA LEU A 1 -17.10 -12.26 -21.08
C LEU A 1 -15.92 -12.60 -22.00
N ASN A 2 -15.50 -11.72 -22.92
CA ASN A 2 -14.48 -12.04 -23.94
C ASN A 2 -13.05 -12.33 -23.42
N SER A 3 -12.64 -11.72 -22.29
CA SER A 3 -11.30 -11.95 -21.72
C SER A 3 -11.13 -13.36 -21.11
N LYS A 4 -12.19 -13.92 -20.53
CA LYS A 4 -12.18 -15.30 -19.99
C LYS A 4 -12.13 -16.36 -21.08
N ILE A 5 -12.78 -16.10 -22.21
CA ILE A 5 -12.76 -16.99 -23.39
C ILE A 5 -11.35 -16.99 -24.01
N PHE A 6 -10.71 -15.82 -24.11
CA PHE A 6 -9.35 -15.72 -24.65
C PHE A 6 -8.31 -16.42 -23.78
N LEU A 7 -8.43 -16.30 -22.45
CA LEU A 7 -7.59 -17.03 -21.49
C LEU A 7 -7.80 -18.55 -21.57
N PHE A 8 -9.03 -19.01 -21.74
CA PHE A 8 -9.33 -20.44 -21.92
C PHE A 8 -8.69 -21.01 -23.19
N VAL A 9 -8.82 -20.30 -24.32
CA VAL A 9 -8.23 -20.71 -25.61
C VAL A 9 -6.71 -20.74 -25.55
N LEU A 10 -6.07 -19.77 -24.89
CA LEU A 10 -4.62 -19.78 -24.70
C LEU A 10 -4.17 -20.95 -23.81
N GLN A 11 -4.89 -21.21 -22.73
CA GLN A 11 -4.57 -22.32 -21.82
C GLN A 11 -4.80 -23.69 -22.48
N GLU A 12 -5.79 -23.81 -23.37
CA GLU A 12 -6.05 -25.01 -24.16
C GLU A 12 -4.97 -25.22 -25.23
N LYS A 13 -4.52 -24.15 -25.89
CA LYS A 13 -3.40 -24.18 -26.84
C LYS A 13 -2.09 -24.59 -26.16
N GLU A 14 -1.85 -24.10 -24.95
CA GLU A 14 -0.67 -24.42 -24.15
C GLU A 14 -0.69 -25.89 -23.65
N ARG A 15 -1.87 -26.39 -23.25
CA ARG A 15 -2.06 -27.83 -22.92
C ARG A 15 -1.81 -28.73 -24.13
N ASN A 16 -2.30 -28.36 -25.32
CA ASN A 16 -2.10 -29.13 -26.54
C ASN A 16 -0.62 -29.15 -26.99
N LEU A 17 0.07 -28.01 -26.87
CA LEU A 17 1.52 -27.93 -27.10
C LEU A 17 2.32 -28.79 -26.12
N SER A 18 1.92 -28.80 -24.85
CA SER A 18 2.54 -29.65 -23.81
C SER A 18 2.33 -31.14 -24.08
N LEU A 19 1.14 -31.54 -24.52
CA LEU A 19 0.81 -32.91 -24.90
C LEU A 19 1.65 -33.38 -26.09
N SER A 20 1.72 -32.57 -27.15
CA SER A 20 2.55 -32.88 -28.34
C SER A 20 4.04 -32.99 -28.00
N ALA A 21 4.55 -32.11 -27.13
CA ALA A 21 5.94 -32.17 -26.68
C ALA A 21 6.22 -33.43 -25.82
N GLN A 22 5.26 -33.87 -25.02
CA GLN A 22 5.36 -35.09 -24.22
C GLN A 22 5.33 -36.35 -25.10
N GLU A 23 4.49 -36.37 -26.14
CA GLU A 23 4.44 -37.45 -27.13
C GLU A 23 5.73 -37.54 -27.94
N MET A 24 6.28 -36.40 -28.37
CA MET A 24 7.59 -36.34 -29.03
C MET A 24 8.72 -36.88 -28.14
N ARG A 25 8.70 -36.57 -26.84
CA ARG A 25 9.69 -37.13 -25.88
C ARG A 25 9.53 -38.63 -25.69
N LYS A 26 8.29 -39.14 -25.63
CA LYS A 26 8.01 -40.59 -25.58
C LYS A 26 8.52 -41.30 -26.84
N PHE A 27 8.33 -40.71 -28.02
CA PHE A 27 8.84 -41.26 -29.29
C PHE A 27 10.37 -41.24 -29.35
N LEU A 28 11.02 -40.17 -28.89
CA LEU A 28 12.49 -40.09 -28.85
C LEU A 28 13.12 -41.06 -27.85
N ALA A 29 12.38 -41.49 -26.83
CA ALA A 29 12.84 -42.46 -25.83
C ALA A 29 12.77 -43.93 -26.30
N LEU A 30 12.13 -44.23 -27.45
CA LEU A 30 12.03 -45.60 -27.95
C LEU A 30 13.34 -46.10 -28.60
N PRO A 31 13.62 -47.41 -28.55
CA PRO A 31 14.71 -48.05 -29.31
C PRO A 31 14.61 -47.77 -30.82
N ILE A 32 15.75 -47.79 -31.52
CA ILE A 32 15.86 -47.41 -32.94
C ILE A 32 14.98 -48.29 -33.85
N GLU A 33 14.88 -49.58 -33.52
CA GLU A 33 14.04 -50.57 -34.22
C GLU A 33 12.54 -50.22 -34.11
N GLU A 34 12.09 -49.75 -32.95
CA GLU A 34 10.69 -49.36 -32.71
C GLU A 34 10.35 -48.02 -33.38
N LYS A 35 11.30 -47.08 -33.46
CA LYS A 35 11.14 -45.80 -34.17
C LYS A 35 10.88 -46.00 -35.67
N ALA A 36 11.57 -46.96 -36.30
CA ALA A 36 11.32 -47.32 -37.69
C ALA A 36 9.91 -47.87 -37.90
N THR A 37 9.40 -48.70 -36.97
CA THR A 37 8.03 -49.24 -37.06
C THR A 37 6.93 -48.22 -36.77
N HIS A 38 7.20 -47.21 -35.92
CA HIS A 38 6.25 -46.14 -35.63
C HIS A 38 6.19 -45.11 -36.77
N ALA A 39 7.32 -44.81 -37.42
CA ALA A 39 7.34 -44.04 -38.68
C ALA A 39 6.62 -44.81 -39.80
N ALA A 40 6.82 -46.12 -39.92
CA ALA A 40 6.10 -46.97 -40.87
C ALA A 40 4.58 -47.03 -40.59
N ARG A 41 4.17 -47.06 -39.32
CA ARG A 41 2.74 -47.00 -38.93
C ARG A 41 2.10 -45.62 -39.18
N ALA A 42 2.85 -44.53 -38.99
CA ALA A 42 2.39 -43.18 -39.33
C ALA A 42 2.25 -43.01 -40.85
N LEU A 43 3.22 -43.51 -41.62
CA LEU A 43 3.15 -43.57 -43.09
C LEU A 43 2.03 -44.49 -43.57
N ALA A 44 1.73 -45.59 -42.86
CA ALA A 44 0.60 -46.47 -43.18
C ALA A 44 -0.76 -45.83 -42.88
N LYS A 45 -0.87 -45.02 -41.81
CA LYS A 45 -2.07 -44.20 -41.54
C LYS A 45 -2.28 -43.15 -42.62
N LEU A 46 -1.23 -42.39 -42.97
CA LEU A 46 -1.25 -41.42 -44.07
C LEU A 46 -1.56 -42.09 -45.41
N LYS A 47 -0.99 -43.27 -45.66
CA LYS A 47 -1.26 -44.09 -46.85
C LYS A 47 -2.71 -44.56 -46.90
N ASN A 48 -3.29 -45.02 -45.79
CA ASN A 48 -4.70 -45.42 -45.76
C ASN A 48 -5.67 -44.23 -45.89
N GLU A 49 -5.24 -43.04 -45.49
CA GLU A 49 -5.99 -41.79 -45.63
C GLU A 49 -5.86 -41.20 -47.06
N LEU A 50 -4.76 -41.50 -47.77
CA LEU A 50 -4.56 -41.20 -49.20
C LEU A 50 -5.13 -42.26 -50.15
N VAL A 51 -5.24 -43.53 -49.74
CA VAL A 51 -5.77 -44.66 -50.55
C VAL A 51 -7.30 -44.65 -50.65
N GLY A 52 -7.98 -43.69 -49.99
CA GLY A 52 -9.39 -43.40 -50.29
C GLY A 52 -9.61 -42.71 -51.64
N GLU A 53 -8.57 -42.19 -52.27
CA GLU A 53 -8.63 -41.54 -53.58
C GLU A 53 -7.46 -42.03 -54.44
N LEU A 54 -7.78 -42.63 -55.59
CA LEU A 54 -6.86 -43.07 -56.66
C LEU A 54 -6.26 -44.49 -56.51
N GLU A 55 -7.09 -45.48 -56.85
CA GLU A 55 -6.61 -46.59 -57.66
C GLU A 55 -6.28 -46.04 -59.06
N GLU A 56 -5.01 -46.15 -59.47
CA GLU A 56 -4.52 -46.60 -60.79
C GLU A 56 -3.08 -46.10 -61.03
N GLU A 57 -2.29 -47.00 -61.61
CA GLU A 57 -0.96 -46.82 -62.23
C GLU A 57 0.29 -46.77 -61.34
N GLY A 58 1.11 -47.84 -61.47
CA GLY A 58 2.51 -47.81 -61.05
C GLY A 58 3.20 -49.16 -60.76
N GLU A 59 3.06 -50.19 -61.61
CA GLU A 59 3.97 -51.34 -61.61
C GLU A 59 5.08 -51.13 -62.67
N GLU A 60 6.24 -50.60 -62.29
CA GLU A 60 7.48 -50.78 -63.05
C GLU A 60 8.70 -50.74 -62.12
N GLU A 61 9.10 -51.90 -61.59
CA GLU A 61 10.53 -52.27 -61.41
C GLU A 61 10.65 -53.75 -60.98
N SER A 62 10.64 -54.68 -61.93
CA SER A 62 11.20 -56.03 -61.70
C SER A 62 11.71 -56.75 -62.97
N GLU A 63 12.22 -56.03 -63.96
CA GLU A 63 12.83 -56.67 -65.13
C GLU A 63 14.29 -56.27 -65.31
N LYS A 64 15.19 -57.06 -64.71
CA LYS A 64 16.55 -57.38 -65.24
C LYS A 64 17.35 -58.32 -64.33
N LYS A 65 16.80 -59.49 -63.97
CA LYS A 65 17.59 -60.68 -63.57
C LYS A 65 16.93 -61.98 -64.01
N LYS A 66 16.58 -62.12 -65.29
CA LYS A 66 16.21 -63.42 -65.90
C LYS A 66 16.61 -63.46 -67.38
N SER A 67 17.86 -63.84 -67.66
CA SER A 67 18.21 -64.43 -68.97
C SER A 67 19.51 -65.23 -68.89
N LEU A 68 19.44 -66.43 -68.30
CA LEU A 68 20.29 -67.54 -68.74
C LEU A 68 19.37 -68.73 -69.00
N LYS A 69 18.75 -68.74 -70.18
CA LYS A 69 18.20 -69.95 -70.78
C LYS A 69 19.13 -70.37 -71.91
N GLN A 70 19.61 -71.60 -71.77
CA GLN A 70 19.47 -72.63 -72.81
C GLN A 70 20.40 -72.54 -74.02
N ILE A 71 21.52 -73.27 -73.93
CA ILE A 71 21.99 -74.09 -75.05
C ILE A 71 22.04 -75.53 -74.57
N ARG A 72 21.17 -76.35 -75.16
CA ARG A 72 20.98 -77.78 -74.91
C ARG A 72 21.14 -78.47 -76.26
N SER A 73 22.05 -79.43 -76.36
CA SER A 73 22.04 -80.52 -77.35
C SER A 73 22.96 -81.62 -76.79
N LYS A 74 22.45 -82.68 -76.13
CA LYS A 74 21.84 -83.88 -76.71
C LYS A 74 22.56 -84.37 -77.98
N ALA A 75 23.41 -85.39 -77.81
CA ALA A 75 23.66 -86.41 -78.82
C ALA A 75 23.99 -87.72 -78.10
N ALA A 76 23.23 -88.77 -78.38
CA ALA A 76 23.47 -90.12 -77.92
C ALA A 76 23.20 -91.11 -79.07
N PHE A 77 24.16 -92.03 -79.25
CA PHE A 77 24.14 -93.35 -79.93
C PHE A 77 24.11 -93.43 -81.47
N PRO A 78 24.77 -94.47 -82.05
CA PRO A 78 24.25 -95.84 -82.04
C PRO A 78 25.12 -96.91 -81.36
N LYS A 79 24.45 -97.97 -80.89
CA LYS A 79 24.97 -99.29 -80.48
C LYS A 79 25.27 -100.16 -81.71
N GLN A 80 26.18 -101.13 -81.58
CA GLN A 80 26.08 -102.38 -82.34
C GLN A 80 26.47 -103.57 -81.45
N THR A 81 25.65 -104.61 -81.48
CA THR A 81 25.72 -105.82 -80.63
C THR A 81 26.26 -107.03 -81.41
N ARG A 82 27.14 -107.80 -80.73
CA ARG A 82 27.34 -109.28 -80.70
C ARG A 82 27.49 -110.09 -82.00
N SER A 83 28.57 -110.89 -82.08
CA SER A 83 28.52 -112.37 -81.92
C SER A 83 29.92 -113.02 -81.76
N THR A 84 29.91 -114.24 -81.23
CA THR A 84 31.01 -115.09 -80.78
C THR A 84 31.67 -115.94 -81.89
N HIS A 85 32.94 -116.34 -81.64
CA HIS A 85 33.68 -117.56 -82.08
C HIS A 85 34.80 -117.50 -83.16
N LYS A 86 35.99 -117.89 -82.66
CA LYS A 86 37.09 -118.73 -83.21
C LYS A 86 37.98 -118.25 -84.39
N LYS A 87 39.29 -118.19 -84.07
CA LYS A 87 40.54 -118.50 -84.81
C LYS A 87 40.48 -118.66 -86.34
N THR A 88 41.38 -117.99 -87.09
CA THR A 88 42.60 -118.56 -87.74
C THR A 88 43.25 -117.57 -88.75
N ASP A 89 44.58 -117.50 -88.68
CA ASP A 89 45.59 -117.44 -89.76
C ASP A 89 45.71 -116.26 -90.76
N SER A 90 46.74 -115.41 -90.53
CA SER A 90 47.81 -114.95 -91.46
C SER A 90 47.46 -114.18 -92.77
N PRO A 91 48.41 -113.53 -93.48
CA PRO A 91 48.47 -112.06 -93.60
C PRO A 91 48.34 -111.53 -95.05
N ASN A 92 48.45 -110.19 -95.20
CA ASN A 92 48.70 -109.39 -96.41
C ASN A 92 47.52 -108.96 -97.34
N SER A 93 47.36 -107.62 -97.42
CA SER A 93 46.66 -106.74 -98.40
C SER A 93 45.54 -105.86 -97.83
N LYS A 94 44.64 -106.39 -96.98
CA LYS A 94 43.53 -105.60 -96.39
C LYS A 94 43.96 -104.68 -95.23
N SER A 95 44.99 -105.06 -94.47
CA SER A 95 45.54 -104.27 -93.36
C SER A 95 46.18 -102.95 -93.80
N ILE A 96 46.73 -102.88 -95.02
CA ILE A 96 47.36 -101.66 -95.56
C ILE A 96 46.29 -100.64 -95.97
N ILE A 97 45.18 -101.10 -96.56
CA ILE A 97 44.04 -100.25 -96.95
C ILE A 97 43.28 -99.78 -95.71
N GLU A 98 43.06 -100.67 -94.73
CA GLU A 98 42.41 -100.30 -93.46
C GLU A 98 43.27 -99.34 -92.62
N ALA A 99 44.59 -99.55 -92.57
CA ALA A 99 45.51 -98.58 -91.97
C ALA A 99 45.51 -97.24 -92.74
N GLY A 100 45.51 -97.25 -94.07
CA GLY A 100 45.44 -96.02 -94.90
C GLY A 100 44.14 -95.23 -94.74
N CYS A 101 43.01 -95.93 -94.68
CA CYS A 101 41.69 -95.33 -94.40
C CYS A 101 41.60 -94.79 -92.97
N ASN A 102 42.12 -95.52 -91.98
CA ASN A 102 42.16 -95.08 -90.58
C ASN A 102 43.08 -93.87 -90.40
N MET A 103 44.25 -93.84 -91.06
CA MET A 103 45.14 -92.68 -91.06
C MET A 103 44.50 -91.44 -91.71
N SER A 104 43.72 -91.62 -92.78
CA SER A 104 43.00 -90.53 -93.44
C SER A 104 41.84 -89.99 -92.59
N SER A 105 41.09 -90.87 -91.91
CA SER A 105 40.02 -90.50 -90.97
C SER A 105 40.56 -89.77 -89.73
N LEU A 106 41.66 -90.27 -89.16
CA LEU A 106 42.37 -89.60 -88.07
C LEU A 106 42.92 -88.23 -88.50
N SER A 107 43.48 -88.13 -89.71
CA SER A 107 43.95 -86.86 -90.28
C SER A 107 42.81 -85.85 -90.44
N PHE A 108 41.65 -86.26 -90.98
CA PHE A 108 40.47 -85.38 -91.11
C PHE A 108 39.89 -84.95 -89.76
N SER A 109 39.79 -85.87 -88.79
CA SER A 109 39.36 -85.58 -87.42
C SER A 109 40.30 -84.59 -86.75
N LEU A 110 41.62 -84.78 -86.91
CA LEU A 110 42.65 -83.89 -86.40
C LEU A 110 42.55 -82.49 -87.03
N MET A 111 42.34 -82.39 -88.35
CA MET A 111 42.11 -81.10 -89.02
C MET A 111 40.83 -80.41 -88.52
N THR A 112 39.74 -81.16 -88.30
CA THR A 112 38.49 -80.62 -87.73
C THR A 112 38.73 -80.08 -86.32
N LYS A 113 39.42 -80.84 -85.46
CA LYS A 113 39.78 -80.39 -84.11
C LYS A 113 40.69 -79.17 -84.12
N ARG A 114 41.69 -79.11 -85.00
CA ARG A 114 42.53 -77.92 -85.20
C ARG A 114 41.69 -76.71 -85.63
N SER A 115 40.76 -76.88 -86.55
CA SER A 115 39.88 -75.78 -87.00
C SER A 115 38.97 -75.27 -85.87
N GLU A 116 38.51 -76.16 -84.99
CA GLU A 116 37.66 -75.81 -83.86
C GLU A 116 38.47 -75.13 -82.73
N ILE A 117 39.69 -75.62 -82.46
CA ILE A 117 40.66 -74.96 -81.57
C ILE A 117 40.92 -73.53 -82.05
N LEU A 118 41.18 -73.32 -83.35
CA LEU A 118 41.37 -71.98 -83.91
C LEU A 118 40.14 -71.07 -83.75
N LYS A 119 38.91 -71.61 -83.82
CA LYS A 119 37.70 -70.82 -83.54
C LYS A 119 37.59 -70.45 -82.06
N MET A 120 37.88 -71.40 -81.16
CA MET A 120 37.89 -71.13 -79.71
C MET A 120 38.97 -70.11 -79.35
N GLU A 121 40.19 -70.23 -79.89
CA GLU A 121 41.27 -69.25 -79.70
C GLU A 121 40.86 -67.85 -80.18
N LYS A 122 40.19 -67.75 -81.33
CA LYS A 122 39.62 -66.47 -81.82
C LYS A 122 38.53 -65.92 -80.88
N ALA A 123 37.71 -66.79 -80.28
CA ALA A 123 36.69 -66.37 -79.32
C ALA A 123 37.32 -65.90 -78.00
N VAL A 124 38.28 -66.65 -77.45
CA VAL A 124 39.07 -66.28 -76.27
C VAL A 124 39.77 -64.94 -76.50
N ALA A 125 40.45 -64.75 -77.63
CA ALA A 125 41.11 -63.49 -77.95
C ALA A 125 40.13 -62.30 -78.10
N LYS A 126 38.86 -62.52 -78.45
CA LYS A 126 37.84 -61.46 -78.45
C LYS A 126 37.39 -61.13 -77.03
N GLU A 127 37.15 -62.14 -76.20
CA GLU A 127 36.76 -61.95 -74.80
C GLU A 127 37.90 -61.33 -73.96
N GLU A 128 39.15 -61.72 -74.18
CA GLU A 128 40.32 -61.09 -73.53
C GLU A 128 40.45 -59.61 -73.89
N ARG A 129 40.17 -59.23 -75.15
CA ARG A 129 40.17 -57.81 -75.54
C ARG A 129 39.06 -57.03 -74.83
N LYS A 130 37.86 -57.60 -74.70
CA LYS A 130 36.77 -56.97 -73.93
C LYS A 130 37.10 -56.88 -72.45
N LEU A 131 37.69 -57.93 -71.87
CA LEU A 131 38.11 -57.95 -70.47
C LEU A 131 39.14 -56.84 -70.20
N LYS A 132 40.14 -56.70 -71.07
CA LYS A 132 41.12 -55.59 -70.99
C LYS A 132 40.48 -54.22 -71.14
N GLN A 133 39.41 -54.07 -71.93
CA GLN A 133 38.67 -52.81 -72.02
C GLN A 133 37.90 -52.51 -70.72
N PHE A 134 37.25 -53.52 -70.12
CA PHE A 134 36.56 -53.37 -68.84
C PHE A 134 37.52 -53.08 -67.69
N GLU A 135 38.66 -53.76 -67.64
CA GLU A 135 39.72 -53.50 -66.66
C GLU A 135 40.17 -52.03 -66.72
N LYS A 136 40.46 -51.51 -67.92
CA LYS A 136 40.81 -50.09 -68.12
C LYS A 136 39.67 -49.12 -67.79
N LEU A 137 38.41 -49.55 -67.86
CA LEU A 137 37.28 -48.71 -67.46
C LEU A 137 37.20 -48.63 -65.94
N ILE A 138 37.26 -49.79 -65.27
CA ILE A 138 37.26 -49.87 -63.80
C ILE A 138 38.44 -49.08 -63.22
N GLU A 139 39.63 -49.21 -63.80
CA GLU A 139 40.81 -48.46 -63.35
C GLU A 139 40.58 -46.94 -63.44
N ARG A 140 40.02 -46.45 -64.56
CA ARG A 140 39.68 -45.02 -64.71
C ARG A 140 38.60 -44.57 -63.74
N ASP A 141 37.60 -45.40 -63.47
CA ASP A 141 36.52 -45.05 -62.55
C ASP A 141 37.00 -45.08 -61.10
N ASN A 142 37.90 -46.00 -60.74
CA ASN A 142 38.59 -46.02 -59.45
C ASN A 142 39.41 -44.74 -59.24
N GLN A 143 40.19 -44.31 -60.25
CA GLN A 143 40.96 -43.07 -60.18
C GLN A 143 40.07 -41.84 -59.97
N LYS A 144 38.96 -41.72 -60.71
CA LYS A 144 37.98 -40.64 -60.50
C LYS A 144 37.36 -40.69 -59.11
N PHE A 145 37.09 -41.88 -58.58
CA PHE A 145 36.52 -42.04 -57.25
C PHE A 145 37.51 -41.61 -56.16
N GLU A 146 38.78 -41.98 -56.28
CA GLU A 146 39.82 -41.51 -55.37
C GLU A 146 40.01 -39.98 -55.43
N GLU A 147 39.99 -39.40 -56.64
CA GLU A 147 40.02 -37.94 -56.80
C GLU A 147 38.82 -37.28 -56.12
N PHE A 148 37.63 -37.86 -56.26
CA PHE A 148 36.42 -37.39 -55.59
C PHE A 148 36.55 -37.46 -54.06
N LEU A 149 37.06 -38.56 -53.51
CA LEU A 149 37.28 -38.70 -52.08
C LEU A 149 38.28 -37.67 -51.55
N ARG A 150 39.42 -37.50 -52.23
CA ARG A 150 40.42 -36.48 -51.87
C ARG A 150 39.82 -35.07 -51.90
N GLU A 151 39.02 -34.75 -52.91
CA GLU A 151 38.36 -33.45 -53.02
C GLU A 151 37.30 -33.24 -51.94
N ASN A 152 36.55 -34.28 -51.57
CA ASN A 152 35.60 -34.21 -50.47
C ASN A 152 36.31 -33.96 -49.12
N GLU A 153 37.38 -34.73 -48.85
CA GLU A 153 38.21 -34.54 -47.66
C GLU A 153 38.79 -33.13 -47.62
N ARG A 154 39.35 -32.65 -48.73
CA ARG A 154 39.87 -31.27 -48.86
C ARG A 154 38.80 -30.24 -48.53
N LYS A 155 37.60 -30.34 -49.13
CA LYS A 155 36.47 -29.44 -48.83
C LYS A 155 36.03 -29.51 -47.37
N SER A 156 36.04 -30.71 -46.77
CA SER A 156 35.68 -30.88 -45.35
C SER A 156 36.68 -30.22 -44.40
N VAL A 157 37.98 -30.30 -44.74
CA VAL A 157 39.06 -29.66 -43.99
C VAL A 157 38.99 -28.15 -44.17
N GLU A 158 38.79 -27.66 -45.38
CA GLU A 158 38.65 -26.23 -45.67
C GLU A 158 37.44 -25.62 -44.96
N ALA A 159 36.30 -26.31 -44.96
CA ALA A 159 35.13 -25.88 -44.21
C ALA A 159 35.45 -25.76 -42.70
N ARG A 160 36.08 -26.78 -42.10
CA ARG A 160 36.50 -26.76 -40.69
C ARG A 160 37.46 -25.61 -40.39
N ALA A 161 38.48 -25.41 -41.23
CA ALA A 161 39.47 -24.35 -41.04
C ALA A 161 38.84 -22.95 -41.12
N LEU A 162 37.86 -22.74 -42.00
CA LEU A 162 37.10 -21.48 -42.07
C LEU A 162 36.28 -21.26 -40.78
N PHE A 163 35.57 -22.28 -40.30
CA PHE A 163 34.83 -22.20 -39.04
C PHE A 163 35.74 -21.87 -37.84
N GLU A 164 36.89 -22.53 -37.73
CA GLU A 164 37.85 -22.26 -36.65
C GLU A 164 38.41 -20.84 -36.72
N ARG A 165 38.68 -20.32 -37.93
CA ARG A 165 39.14 -18.94 -38.12
C ARG A 165 38.06 -17.93 -37.72
N GLU A 166 36.82 -18.14 -38.14
CA GLU A 166 35.70 -17.28 -37.77
C GLU A 166 35.43 -17.31 -36.27
N GLU A 167 35.50 -18.49 -35.64
CA GLU A 167 35.35 -18.65 -34.21
C GLU A 167 36.46 -17.90 -33.44
N LYS A 168 37.72 -18.04 -33.85
CA LYS A 168 38.84 -17.28 -33.26
C LYS A 168 38.62 -15.77 -33.38
N SER A 169 38.26 -15.27 -34.58
CA SER A 169 37.97 -13.85 -34.77
C SER A 169 36.80 -13.36 -33.90
N LYS A 170 35.76 -14.18 -33.72
CA LYS A 170 34.64 -13.89 -32.83
C LYS A 170 35.09 -13.85 -31.37
N GLN A 171 35.91 -14.80 -30.93
CA GLN A 171 36.45 -14.83 -29.57
C GLN A 171 37.33 -13.60 -29.28
N GLU A 172 38.17 -13.18 -30.22
CA GLU A 172 38.97 -11.95 -30.14
C GLU A 172 38.10 -10.70 -30.01
N LYS A 173 37.09 -10.55 -30.88
CA LYS A 173 36.14 -9.42 -30.79
C LYS A 173 35.40 -9.42 -29.46
N ASN A 174 34.97 -10.57 -28.97
CA ASN A 174 34.33 -10.71 -27.66
C ASN A 174 35.27 -10.33 -26.50
N ALA A 175 36.56 -10.64 -26.60
CA ALA A 175 37.56 -10.22 -25.61
C ALA A 175 37.72 -8.69 -25.60
N VAL A 176 37.78 -8.05 -26.77
CA VAL A 176 37.81 -6.58 -26.90
C VAL A 176 36.55 -5.94 -26.31
N ILE A 177 35.37 -6.49 -26.61
CA ILE A 177 34.10 -6.00 -26.02
C ILE A 177 34.17 -6.07 -24.49
N LYS A 178 34.61 -7.20 -23.92
CA LYS A 178 34.75 -7.34 -22.46
C LYS A 178 35.72 -6.31 -21.87
N LYS A 179 36.84 -6.06 -22.54
CA LYS A 179 37.81 -5.04 -22.13
C LYS A 179 37.21 -3.63 -22.15
N LEU A 180 36.57 -3.24 -23.25
CA LEU A 180 35.89 -1.95 -23.37
C LEU A 180 34.74 -1.80 -22.37
N THR A 181 33.97 -2.86 -22.10
CA THR A 181 32.94 -2.83 -21.06
C THR A 181 33.53 -2.61 -19.68
N ALA A 182 34.71 -3.18 -19.39
CA ALA A 182 35.40 -2.93 -18.11
C ALA A 182 35.89 -1.48 -18.01
N GLU A 183 36.53 -0.95 -19.06
CA GLU A 183 36.98 0.46 -19.12
C GLU A 183 35.81 1.45 -19.00
N MET A 184 34.67 1.15 -19.64
CA MET A 184 33.47 1.97 -19.51
C MET A 184 32.98 2.00 -18.06
N ARG A 185 33.00 0.87 -17.34
CA ARG A 185 32.62 0.84 -15.92
C ARG A 185 33.60 1.60 -15.04
N THR A 186 34.90 1.54 -15.32
CA THR A 186 35.88 2.31 -14.54
C THR A 186 35.65 3.80 -14.73
N ILE A 187 35.47 4.26 -15.98
CA ILE A 187 35.16 5.66 -16.30
C ILE A 187 33.84 6.09 -15.66
N GLN A 188 32.79 5.25 -15.68
CA GLN A 188 31.53 5.54 -14.98
C GLN A 188 31.73 5.72 -13.48
N SER A 189 32.50 4.83 -12.83
CA SER A 189 32.80 4.96 -11.39
C SER A 189 33.66 6.19 -11.06
N GLU A 190 34.51 6.63 -11.99
CA GLU A 190 35.26 7.88 -11.86
C GLU A 190 34.34 9.09 -12.02
N LEU A 191 33.43 9.07 -13.01
CA LEU A 191 32.43 10.10 -13.21
C LEU A 191 31.55 10.28 -11.97
N GLU A 192 31.08 9.18 -11.37
CA GLU A 192 30.28 9.22 -10.13
C GLU A 192 31.05 9.87 -8.98
N LYS A 193 32.34 9.56 -8.82
CA LYS A 193 33.19 10.24 -7.81
C LYS A 193 33.30 11.74 -8.06
N TYR A 194 33.41 12.15 -9.32
CA TYR A 194 33.44 13.57 -9.68
C TYR A 194 32.08 14.25 -9.50
N GLU A 195 30.97 13.56 -9.74
CA GLU A 195 29.61 14.05 -9.47
C GLU A 195 29.36 14.25 -7.97
N ASP A 196 29.80 13.30 -7.13
CA ASP A 196 29.74 13.42 -5.68
C ASP A 196 30.60 14.60 -5.19
N ALA A 197 31.83 14.71 -5.67
CA ALA A 197 32.71 15.84 -5.36
C ALA A 197 32.11 17.19 -5.79
N LEU A 198 31.53 17.27 -6.99
CA LEU A 198 30.83 18.46 -7.48
C LEU A 198 29.65 18.82 -6.57
N THR A 199 28.90 17.82 -6.12
CA THR A 199 27.77 18.01 -5.20
C THR A 199 28.25 18.61 -3.88
N ASP A 200 29.38 18.16 -3.35
CA ASP A 200 29.97 18.73 -2.14
C ASP A 200 30.51 20.14 -2.35
N TYR A 201 31.18 20.42 -3.47
CA TYR A 201 31.61 21.78 -3.81
C TYR A 201 30.44 22.75 -3.97
N LEU A 202 29.29 22.31 -4.50
CA LEU A 202 28.07 23.12 -4.56
C LEU A 202 27.52 23.41 -3.15
N LYS A 203 27.49 22.42 -2.26
CA LYS A 203 27.11 22.65 -0.85
C LYS A 203 28.04 23.64 -0.17
N TYR A 204 29.36 23.54 -0.41
CA TYR A 204 30.34 24.47 0.14
C TYR A 204 30.15 25.88 -0.43
N LYS A 205 29.89 26.01 -1.73
CA LYS A 205 29.56 27.30 -2.36
C LYS A 205 28.35 27.94 -1.71
N ASP A 206 27.25 27.20 -1.55
CA ASP A 206 26.03 27.70 -0.94
C ASP A 206 26.24 28.08 0.53
N PHE A 207 27.02 27.28 1.26
CA PHE A 207 27.39 27.57 2.65
C PHE A 207 28.21 28.87 2.76
N LEU A 208 29.26 29.03 1.95
CA LEU A 208 30.08 30.24 1.91
C LEU A 208 29.25 31.47 1.50
N PHE A 209 28.33 31.32 0.55
CA PHE A 209 27.42 32.39 0.16
C PHE A 209 26.55 32.86 1.34
N ARG A 210 26.01 31.93 2.13
CA ARG A 210 25.19 32.24 3.30
C ARG A 210 25.96 32.92 4.43
N LEU A 211 27.25 32.59 4.58
CA LEU A 211 28.13 33.23 5.58
C LEU A 211 28.68 34.58 5.12
N SER A 212 28.64 34.88 3.83
CA SER A 212 29.08 36.16 3.30
C SER A 212 28.15 37.27 3.82
N PRO A 213 28.65 38.50 4.08
CA PRO A 213 27.82 39.60 4.57
C PRO A 213 26.61 39.90 3.68
N PRO A 214 25.45 40.31 4.25
CA PRO A 214 24.25 40.61 3.48
C PRO A 214 24.45 41.65 2.37
N GLU A 215 25.26 42.68 2.64
CA GLU A 215 25.63 43.73 1.68
C GLU A 215 26.27 43.15 0.41
N TRP A 216 27.17 42.18 0.59
CA TRP A 216 27.85 41.49 -0.51
C TRP A 216 26.91 40.50 -1.23
N GLN A 217 26.04 39.79 -0.50
CA GLN A 217 25.06 38.89 -1.08
C GLN A 217 24.08 39.64 -2.00
N ASP A 218 23.62 40.81 -1.59
CA ASP A 218 22.62 41.60 -2.31
C ASP A 218 23.24 42.31 -3.52
N GLU A 219 24.50 42.73 -3.43
CA GLU A 219 25.27 43.20 -4.59
C GLU A 219 25.43 42.10 -5.65
N LYS A 220 25.68 40.85 -5.25
CA LYS A 220 25.81 39.73 -6.20
C LYS A 220 24.46 39.35 -6.82
N LYS A 221 23.39 39.24 -6.03
CA LYS A 221 22.01 38.98 -6.53
C LYS A 221 21.52 40.09 -7.46
N SER A 222 21.87 41.35 -7.19
CA SER A 222 21.50 42.49 -8.05
C SER A 222 22.32 42.55 -9.34
N LYS A 223 23.57 42.07 -9.35
CA LYS A 223 24.36 41.85 -10.57
C LYS A 223 23.81 40.68 -11.41
N ASP A 224 23.46 39.56 -10.78
CA ASP A 224 22.91 38.38 -11.47
C ASP A 224 21.52 38.63 -12.08
N SER A 225 20.68 39.46 -11.44
CA SER A 225 19.38 39.86 -11.98
C SER A 225 19.47 40.85 -13.15
N LYS A 226 20.52 41.68 -13.19
CA LYS A 226 20.85 42.54 -14.35
C LYS A 226 21.45 41.75 -15.52
N ALA A 227 22.26 40.72 -15.25
CA ALA A 227 22.84 39.86 -16.29
C ALA A 227 21.78 38.96 -16.99
N LYS A 228 20.76 38.48 -16.24
CA LYS A 228 19.65 37.71 -16.80
C LYS A 228 18.74 38.51 -17.75
N THR A 229 18.57 39.82 -17.52
CA THR A 229 17.78 40.69 -18.41
C THR A 229 18.49 40.99 -19.74
N SER A 230 19.81 40.81 -19.81
CA SER A 230 20.58 40.89 -21.06
C SER A 230 20.67 39.57 -21.84
N SER A 231 20.65 38.41 -21.18
CA SER A 231 20.71 37.10 -21.87
C SER A 231 19.37 36.66 -22.47
N GLU A 232 18.24 37.10 -21.90
CA GLU A 232 16.89 36.78 -22.39
C GLU A 232 16.59 37.43 -23.76
N LYS A 233 17.35 38.46 -24.16
CA LYS A 233 17.30 39.03 -25.52
C LYS A 233 18.08 38.22 -26.56
N ILE A 234 18.99 37.34 -26.14
CA ILE A 234 19.84 36.53 -27.04
C ILE A 234 19.17 35.17 -27.34
N THR A 235 18.33 34.67 -26.43
CA THR A 235 17.62 33.38 -26.57
C THR A 235 16.54 33.38 -27.66
N ASP A 236 15.88 34.51 -27.93
CA ASP A 236 14.87 34.59 -28.99
C ASP A 236 15.49 34.61 -30.39
N GLN A 237 16.72 35.13 -30.54
CA GLN A 237 17.44 35.14 -31.82
C GLN A 237 18.09 33.77 -32.12
N THR A 238 18.46 33.00 -31.10
CA THR A 238 19.10 31.67 -31.24
C THR A 238 18.09 30.54 -31.40
N LEU A 239 16.91 30.59 -30.76
CA LEU A 239 15.84 29.61 -30.99
C LEU A 239 15.29 29.65 -32.43
N ALA A 240 15.27 30.83 -33.07
CA ALA A 240 14.96 30.98 -34.48
C ALA A 240 16.04 30.33 -35.40
N CYS A 241 17.30 30.31 -34.98
CA CYS A 241 18.40 29.70 -35.72
C CYS A 241 18.40 28.16 -35.61
N VAL A 242 18.16 27.62 -34.40
CA VAL A 242 18.15 26.16 -34.14
C VAL A 242 16.94 25.46 -34.80
N LEU A 243 15.78 26.12 -34.85
CA LEU A 243 14.60 25.57 -35.56
C LEU A 243 14.77 25.53 -37.09
N SER A 244 15.66 26.35 -37.65
CA SER A 244 15.97 26.32 -39.10
C SER A 244 16.90 25.15 -39.50
N VAL A 245 17.74 24.67 -38.57
CA VAL A 245 18.75 23.63 -38.84
C VAL A 245 18.20 22.22 -38.65
N ILE A 246 17.15 22.04 -37.85
CA ILE A 246 16.48 20.73 -37.66
C ILE A 246 15.55 20.39 -38.85
N GLY A 247 15.24 21.36 -39.72
CA GLY A 247 14.39 21.19 -40.90
C GLY A 247 15.05 20.56 -42.14
N CYS A 248 16.33 20.16 -42.11
CA CYS A 248 17.04 19.73 -43.33
C CYS A 248 18.01 18.55 -43.13
N LYS A 249 17.51 17.32 -42.86
CA LYS A 249 18.17 16.06 -43.33
C LYS A 249 17.34 14.77 -43.15
N LEU A 250 16.06 14.76 -43.54
CA LEU A 250 15.33 13.50 -43.79
C LEU A 250 15.49 13.12 -45.28
N HIS A 251 16.63 12.53 -45.63
CA HIS A 251 16.76 11.79 -46.88
C HIS A 251 17.80 10.67 -46.74
N TRP A 252 17.34 9.53 -46.24
CA TRP A 252 17.99 8.24 -46.52
C TRP A 252 16.88 7.27 -46.96
N GLN A 253 16.58 7.30 -48.25
CA GLN A 253 15.79 6.27 -48.91
C GLN A 253 16.55 4.94 -48.82
N VAL A 254 16.06 4.01 -48.00
CA VAL A 254 16.31 2.58 -48.18
C VAL A 254 15.00 1.96 -48.63
N LYS A 255 15.04 1.41 -49.85
CA LYS A 255 13.93 0.74 -50.51
C LYS A 255 13.34 -0.34 -49.59
N VAL A 256 12.07 -0.15 -49.26
CA VAL A 256 11.21 -1.16 -48.64
C VAL A 256 10.95 -2.24 -49.70
N GLY A 257 11.61 -3.39 -49.56
CA GLY A 257 11.46 -4.47 -50.53
C GLY A 257 12.38 -5.66 -50.32
N GLN A 258 12.52 -6.14 -49.07
CA GLN A 258 12.92 -7.51 -48.69
C GLN A 258 13.06 -7.60 -47.16
N ILE A 259 11.94 -7.51 -46.44
CA ILE A 259 11.86 -7.94 -45.03
C ILE A 259 10.83 -9.07 -44.98
N TYR A 260 11.11 -10.13 -45.73
CA TYR A 260 10.39 -11.40 -45.66
C TYR A 260 11.37 -12.56 -45.89
N PHE A 261 12.48 -12.58 -45.13
CA PHE A 261 13.25 -13.83 -44.95
C PHE A 261 14.18 -13.89 -43.70
N CYS A 262 14.12 -12.94 -42.76
CA CYS A 262 14.93 -12.99 -41.53
C CYS A 262 14.18 -13.43 -40.26
N LEU A 263 12.92 -13.87 -40.38
CA LEU A 263 12.09 -14.33 -39.25
C LEU A 263 12.21 -15.83 -38.92
N LEU A 264 13.22 -16.53 -39.44
CA LEU A 264 13.44 -17.96 -39.18
C LEU A 264 14.87 -18.33 -38.77
N TRP A 265 15.74 -17.34 -38.53
CA TRP A 265 17.09 -17.58 -38.01
C TRP A 265 17.38 -16.85 -36.68
N SER A 266 16.32 -16.47 -35.97
CA SER A 266 16.37 -15.66 -34.75
C SER A 266 15.52 -16.28 -33.63
N ASN A 267 15.61 -17.60 -33.45
CA ASN A 267 15.01 -18.27 -32.28
C ASN A 267 15.93 -19.28 -31.56
N ARG A 268 17.24 -19.27 -31.84
CA ARG A 268 18.20 -20.18 -31.16
C ARG A 268 19.39 -19.49 -30.47
N ILE A 269 19.46 -18.16 -30.49
CA ILE A 269 20.46 -17.37 -29.72
C ILE A 269 19.77 -16.32 -28.84
N LEU A 270 18.67 -16.69 -28.19
CA LEU A 270 18.03 -15.84 -27.17
C LEU A 270 17.89 -16.51 -25.80
N ASN A 271 18.52 -17.68 -25.61
CA ASN A 271 18.42 -18.41 -24.34
C ASN A 271 19.76 -18.85 -23.74
N MET A 272 20.87 -18.23 -24.15
CA MET A 272 22.18 -18.55 -23.57
C MET A 272 23.12 -17.35 -23.59
N PHE A 273 22.71 -16.28 -22.90
CA PHE A 273 23.53 -15.35 -22.10
C PHE A 273 22.69 -14.07 -21.88
N ASN A 274 22.56 -13.66 -20.61
CA ASN A 274 21.85 -12.47 -20.13
C ASN A 274 22.23 -11.18 -20.85
N ILE A 275 21.56 -10.84 -21.96
CA ILE A 275 21.68 -9.53 -22.63
C ILE A 275 20.49 -8.61 -22.24
N THR A 276 19.48 -9.13 -21.54
CA THR A 276 18.34 -8.34 -21.05
C THR A 276 18.68 -7.46 -19.82
N GLN A 277 19.82 -7.70 -19.15
CA GLN A 277 20.28 -6.83 -18.06
C GLN A 277 21.00 -5.57 -18.56
N ILE A 278 21.70 -5.61 -19.71
CA ILE A 278 22.47 -4.45 -20.21
C ILE A 278 21.57 -3.45 -20.95
N TYR A 279 20.45 -3.89 -21.51
CA TYR A 279 19.55 -3.00 -22.26
C TYR A 279 18.54 -2.22 -21.39
N ASN A 280 18.39 -2.57 -20.11
CA ASN A 280 17.47 -1.89 -19.19
C ASN A 280 18.15 -0.89 -18.24
N ASP A 281 19.49 -0.89 -18.10
CA ASP A 281 20.21 0.08 -17.28
C ASP A 281 20.40 1.45 -17.94
N ASN A 282 20.30 1.54 -19.28
CA ASN A 282 20.37 2.82 -20.00
C ASN A 282 19.11 3.70 -19.83
N ARG A 283 18.11 3.28 -19.04
CA ARG A 283 16.91 4.07 -18.77
C ARG A 283 17.08 5.07 -17.62
N TYR A 284 18.20 5.04 -16.88
CA TYR A 284 18.54 6.09 -15.91
C TYR A 284 19.34 7.27 -16.51
N PHE A 285 19.72 7.20 -17.78
CA PHE A 285 20.42 8.29 -18.49
C PHE A 285 19.48 9.33 -19.14
N ARG A 286 18.33 9.58 -18.50
CA ARG A 286 17.48 10.75 -18.81
C ARG A 286 17.20 11.56 -17.55
N LYS A 287 18.21 11.72 -16.69
CA LYS A 287 18.26 12.86 -15.77
C LYS A 287 18.64 14.09 -16.60
N LYS A 288 17.70 15.03 -16.63
CA LYS A 288 17.83 16.45 -17.00
C LYS A 288 18.94 16.74 -18.01
N THR A 289 18.56 17.04 -19.25
CA THR A 289 19.33 17.97 -20.06
C THR A 289 19.39 19.30 -19.29
N CYS A 290 20.34 19.42 -18.35
CA CYS A 290 21.00 20.69 -18.19
C CYS A 290 21.70 20.89 -19.53
N SER A 291 21.17 21.80 -20.33
CA SER A 291 22.00 22.54 -21.27
C SER A 291 23.27 22.91 -20.53
N PRO A 292 24.45 22.44 -20.94
CA PRO A 292 25.66 23.16 -20.62
C PRO A 292 25.50 24.47 -21.42
N ASP A 293 24.99 25.51 -20.77
CA ASP A 293 25.19 26.87 -21.26
C ASP A 293 26.70 27.11 -21.18
N SER A 294 27.37 26.72 -22.26
CA SER A 294 28.82 26.63 -22.39
C SER A 294 29.44 27.99 -22.77
N ASP A 295 28.88 29.10 -22.28
CA ASP A 295 29.35 30.46 -22.57
C ASP A 295 29.51 31.32 -21.30
N SER A 296 30.06 30.75 -20.21
CA SER A 296 30.55 31.58 -19.08
C SER A 296 31.69 30.97 -18.25
N LEU A 297 32.45 30.01 -18.79
CA LEU A 297 33.61 29.42 -18.09
C LEU A 297 34.90 30.26 -18.20
N GLU A 298 34.77 31.59 -18.17
CA GLU A 298 35.90 32.52 -17.99
C GLU A 298 35.77 33.41 -16.74
N ASP A 299 34.64 33.37 -16.03
CA ASP A 299 34.52 34.09 -14.76
C ASP A 299 34.97 33.19 -13.61
N LYS A 300 36.20 33.44 -13.14
CA LYS A 300 36.68 32.97 -11.83
C LYS A 300 35.60 33.33 -10.80
N PRO A 301 35.01 32.36 -10.07
CA PRO A 301 33.96 32.66 -9.11
C PRO A 301 34.52 33.59 -8.04
N GLU A 302 34.03 34.84 -8.02
CA GLU A 302 34.35 35.80 -6.97
C GLU A 302 33.77 35.29 -5.65
N LEU A 303 34.64 34.76 -4.79
CA LEU A 303 34.32 34.37 -3.42
C LEU A 303 34.61 35.54 -2.49
N TYR A 304 33.73 35.77 -1.51
CA TYR A 304 33.95 36.77 -0.47
C TYR A 304 35.17 36.42 0.39
N PHE A 305 35.27 35.16 0.82
CA PHE A 305 36.40 34.64 1.58
C PHE A 305 37.57 34.30 0.65
N THR A 306 38.69 34.99 0.83
CA THR A 306 39.90 34.80 -0.01
C THR A 306 40.94 33.90 0.66
N ASP A 307 40.95 33.87 1.99
CA ASP A 307 41.82 33.02 2.81
C ASP A 307 40.94 32.13 3.71
N PRO A 308 41.15 30.79 3.73
CA PRO A 308 40.45 29.87 4.64
C PRO A 308 40.48 30.29 6.11
N GLN A 309 41.53 30.99 6.56
CA GLN A 309 41.63 31.46 7.94
C GLN A 309 40.50 32.45 8.30
N GLN A 310 40.05 33.27 7.35
CA GLN A 310 38.96 34.24 7.57
C GLN A 310 37.64 33.54 7.98
N LEU A 311 37.38 32.35 7.41
CA LEU A 311 36.20 31.56 7.75
C LEU A 311 36.33 30.94 9.15
N LEU A 312 37.52 30.45 9.51
CA LEU A 312 37.80 29.88 10.83
C LEU A 312 37.72 30.94 11.92
N ASP A 313 38.23 32.14 11.66
CA ASP A 313 38.17 33.28 12.57
C ASP A 313 36.71 33.72 12.77
N LEU A 314 35.94 33.86 11.69
CA LEU A 314 34.51 34.16 11.75
C LEU A 314 33.72 33.09 12.54
N MET A 315 34.02 31.81 12.32
CA MET A 315 33.38 30.72 13.05
C MET A 315 33.74 30.76 14.54
N SER A 316 35.00 31.08 14.87
CA SER A 316 35.48 31.22 16.24
C SER A 316 34.80 32.40 16.93
N GLU A 317 34.69 33.55 16.26
CA GLU A 317 33.99 34.73 16.77
C GLU A 317 32.49 34.45 16.98
N LEU A 318 31.81 33.84 16.00
CA LEU A 318 30.40 33.43 16.15
C LEU A 318 30.21 32.43 17.29
N THR A 319 31.18 31.52 17.49
CA THR A 319 31.15 30.57 18.60
C THR A 319 31.31 31.28 19.94
N GLU A 320 32.26 32.21 20.04
CA GLU A 320 32.46 33.03 21.23
C GLU A 320 31.24 33.91 21.53
N GLN A 321 30.66 34.57 20.52
CA GLN A 321 29.43 35.34 20.64
C GLN A 321 28.27 34.46 21.12
N ASN A 322 28.06 33.28 20.53
CA ASN A 322 27.03 32.35 20.98
C ASN A 322 27.25 31.88 22.42
N LEU A 323 28.49 31.56 22.82
CA LEU A 323 28.82 31.22 24.19
C LEU A 323 28.54 32.38 25.14
N SER A 324 28.88 33.62 24.75
CA SER A 324 28.60 34.82 25.54
C SER A 324 27.10 35.08 25.71
N LEU A 325 26.30 34.86 24.65
CA LEU A 325 24.84 34.99 24.69
C LEU A 325 24.22 33.93 25.60
N ILE A 326 24.68 32.69 25.52
CA ILE A 326 24.26 31.61 26.42
C ILE A 326 24.56 31.99 27.87
N GLN A 327 25.78 32.44 28.16
CA GLN A 327 26.15 32.88 29.50
C GLN A 327 25.32 34.09 29.99
N ASN A 328 25.07 35.07 29.14
CA ASN A 328 24.25 36.23 29.48
C ASN A 328 22.79 35.83 29.73
N SER A 329 22.23 34.95 28.90
CA SER A 329 20.88 34.41 29.10
C SER A 329 20.76 33.63 30.41
N ALA A 330 21.79 32.87 30.80
CA ALA A 330 21.85 32.15 32.06
C ALA A 330 21.91 33.12 33.25
N ARG A 331 22.76 34.15 33.19
CA ARG A 331 22.85 35.20 34.23
C ARG A 331 21.54 35.97 34.41
N VAL A 332 20.90 36.35 33.31
CA VAL A 332 19.58 37.00 33.34
C VAL A 332 18.53 36.05 33.91
N GLY A 333 18.57 34.77 33.53
CA GLY A 333 17.73 33.73 34.11
C GLY A 333 17.87 33.61 35.63
N GLU A 334 19.11 33.59 36.14
CA GLU A 334 19.38 33.58 37.59
C GLU A 334 18.88 34.84 38.30
N ALA A 335 19.06 36.02 37.69
CA ALA A 335 18.58 37.28 38.25
C ALA A 335 17.04 37.32 38.32
N LEU A 336 16.36 36.84 37.28
CA LEU A 336 14.90 36.70 37.24
C LEU A 336 14.40 35.71 38.30
N GLU A 337 15.10 34.59 38.51
CA GLU A 337 14.73 33.62 39.53
C GLU A 337 14.91 34.21 40.94
N LYS A 338 15.99 34.95 41.19
CA LYS A 338 16.15 35.69 42.46
C LYS A 338 15.04 36.71 42.66
N LEU A 339 14.69 37.50 41.63
CA LEU A 339 13.59 38.46 41.71
C LEU A 339 12.27 37.74 42.02
N ARG A 340 11.98 36.64 41.33
CA ARG A 340 10.81 35.81 41.58
C ARG A 340 10.74 35.33 43.04
N GLN A 341 11.85 34.84 43.58
CA GLN A 341 11.95 34.46 44.99
C GLN A 341 11.71 35.64 45.95
N THR A 342 12.22 36.85 45.64
CA THR A 342 11.93 38.05 46.46
C THR A 342 10.46 38.47 46.40
N VAL A 343 9.81 38.33 45.24
CA VAL A 343 8.38 38.60 45.09
C VAL A 343 7.56 37.58 45.86
N ASP A 344 7.89 36.29 45.75
CA ASP A 344 7.18 35.23 46.48
C ASP A 344 7.36 35.33 48.00
N THR A 345 8.53 35.77 48.47
CA THR A 345 8.76 36.01 49.91
C THR A 345 8.04 37.25 50.40
N THR A 346 8.02 38.35 49.64
CA THR A 346 7.25 39.54 50.02
C THR A 346 5.75 39.29 49.99
N ARG A 347 5.24 38.55 49.00
CA ARG A 347 3.83 38.12 48.96
C ARG A 347 3.46 37.32 50.21
N ARG A 348 4.28 36.33 50.58
CA ARG A 348 4.06 35.54 51.81
C ARG A 348 4.03 36.42 53.06
N LYS A 349 4.96 37.37 53.21
CA LYS A 349 4.96 38.31 54.34
C LYS A 349 3.69 39.17 54.38
N ILE A 350 3.22 39.68 53.24
CA ILE A 350 1.97 40.45 53.16
C ILE A 350 0.75 39.58 53.52
N GLU A 351 0.72 38.33 53.05
CA GLU A 351 -0.33 37.37 53.41
C GLU A 351 -0.32 37.06 54.92
N GLU A 352 0.86 36.83 55.50
CA GLU A 352 1.06 36.63 56.95
C GLU A 352 0.60 37.85 57.75
N GLU A 353 0.97 39.07 57.35
CA GLU A 353 0.53 40.32 57.97
C GLU A 353 -0.98 40.51 57.87
N LYS A 354 -1.58 40.19 56.71
CA LYS A 354 -3.02 40.26 56.51
C LYS A 354 -3.76 39.28 57.42
N ILE A 355 -3.28 38.05 57.55
CA ILE A 355 -3.83 37.05 58.49
C ILE A 355 -3.67 37.55 59.93
N ALA A 356 -2.52 38.10 60.30
CA ALA A 356 -2.29 38.66 61.62
C ALA A 356 -3.24 39.83 61.94
N LEU A 357 -3.51 40.71 60.96
CA LEU A 357 -4.49 41.79 61.10
C LEU A 357 -5.91 41.25 61.27
N GLN A 358 -6.30 40.23 60.51
CA GLN A 358 -7.60 39.57 60.66
C GLN A 358 -7.75 38.93 62.05
N ILE A 359 -6.71 38.26 62.54
CA ILE A 359 -6.69 37.68 63.90
C ILE A 359 -6.82 38.79 64.95
N LYS A 360 -6.09 39.90 64.80
CA LYS A 360 -6.22 41.06 65.71
C LYS A 360 -7.63 41.64 65.72
N GLU A 361 -8.26 41.79 64.55
CA GLU A 361 -9.63 42.28 64.45
C GLU A 361 -10.64 41.32 65.09
N LEU A 362 -10.52 40.01 64.84
CA LEU A 362 -11.35 38.99 65.45
C LEU A 362 -11.19 38.96 66.97
N ASN A 363 -9.97 39.06 67.48
CA ASN A 363 -9.70 39.13 68.92
C ASN A 363 -10.33 40.38 69.54
N GLN A 364 -10.23 41.55 68.90
CA GLN A 364 -10.91 42.75 69.40
C GLN A 364 -12.44 42.60 69.43
N LYS A 365 -13.02 41.96 68.40
CA LYS A 365 -14.46 41.65 68.39
C LYS A 365 -14.82 40.70 69.52
N LEU A 366 -14.02 39.65 69.72
CA LEU A 366 -14.19 38.70 70.83
C LEU A 366 -14.10 39.39 72.19
N ASP A 367 -13.13 40.28 72.41
CA ASP A 367 -12.98 41.01 73.66
C ASP A 367 -14.15 41.96 73.92
N LYS A 368 -14.66 42.63 72.87
CA LYS A 368 -15.88 43.45 72.95
C LYS A 368 -17.13 42.62 73.26
N GLU A 369 -17.24 41.41 72.69
CA GLU A 369 -18.33 40.47 73.02
C GLU A 369 -18.19 39.96 74.45
N LYS A 370 -17.00 39.54 74.89
CA LYS A 370 -16.73 39.15 76.29
C LYS A 370 -17.03 40.28 77.26
N ALA A 371 -16.67 41.53 76.94
CA ALA A 371 -17.01 42.68 77.78
C ALA A 371 -18.52 42.95 77.82
N ARG A 372 -19.23 42.76 76.69
CA ARG A 372 -20.70 42.81 76.64
C ARG A 372 -21.31 41.69 77.46
N GLU A 373 -20.82 40.47 77.35
CA GLU A 373 -21.24 39.33 78.17
C GLU A 373 -20.98 39.59 79.65
N ILE A 374 -19.80 40.09 80.04
CA ILE A 374 -19.53 40.48 81.43
C ILE A 374 -20.48 41.61 81.86
N SER A 375 -20.78 42.59 81.01
CA SER A 375 -21.70 43.68 81.33
C SER A 375 -23.16 43.21 81.44
N THR A 376 -23.63 42.34 80.54
CA THR A 376 -24.98 41.77 80.60
C THR A 376 -25.08 40.78 81.75
N THR A 377 -24.06 39.97 82.03
CA THR A 377 -23.99 39.09 83.19
C THR A 377 -23.92 39.90 84.47
N LYS A 378 -23.17 41.00 84.51
CA LYS A 378 -23.13 41.91 85.66
C LYS A 378 -24.48 42.60 85.87
N TYR A 379 -25.14 43.08 84.82
CA TYR A 379 -26.49 43.63 84.91
C TYR A 379 -27.52 42.54 85.28
N PHE A 380 -27.37 41.33 84.75
CA PHE A 380 -28.20 40.18 85.06
C PHE A 380 -28.02 39.78 86.53
N VAL A 381 -26.79 39.69 87.04
CA VAL A 381 -26.46 39.28 88.40
C VAL A 381 -26.69 40.38 89.44
N ILE A 382 -26.51 41.66 89.09
CA ILE A 382 -26.70 42.78 90.03
C ILE A 382 -28.11 43.34 89.98
N CYS A 383 -28.73 43.48 88.81
CA CYS A 383 -30.05 44.09 88.69
C CYS A 383 -31.14 43.03 88.58
N LEU A 384 -30.96 42.00 87.74
CA LEU A 384 -31.99 40.99 87.51
C LEU A 384 -32.01 39.90 88.57
N ILE A 385 -30.89 39.41 89.11
CA ILE A 385 -30.87 38.36 90.13
C ILE A 385 -31.41 38.85 91.46
N PRO A 386 -31.16 40.08 91.96
CA PRO A 386 -31.81 40.55 93.19
C PRO A 386 -33.29 40.84 92.97
N SER A 387 -33.67 41.36 91.79
CA SER A 387 -35.08 41.55 91.42
C SER A 387 -35.80 40.22 91.23
N ALA A 388 -35.14 39.23 90.64
CA ALA A 388 -35.62 37.87 90.45
C ALA A 388 -35.55 37.07 91.74
N LEU A 389 -34.62 37.30 92.67
CA LEU A 389 -34.62 36.72 94.02
C LEU A 389 -35.73 37.34 94.85
N LYS A 390 -35.98 38.65 94.73
CA LYS A 390 -37.14 39.32 95.35
C LYS A 390 -38.46 38.82 94.76
N TYR A 391 -38.51 38.68 93.44
CA TYR A 391 -39.67 38.14 92.71
C TYR A 391 -39.81 36.63 92.88
N LEU A 392 -38.75 35.85 93.06
CA LEU A 392 -38.75 34.40 93.27
C LEU A 392 -38.77 34.05 94.76
N HIS A 393 -38.58 35.01 95.66
CA HIS A 393 -39.02 34.93 97.05
C HIS A 393 -40.53 35.16 97.08
N GLN A 394 -41.02 36.24 96.46
CA GLN A 394 -42.45 36.51 96.31
C GLN A 394 -43.19 35.44 95.49
N LYS A 395 -42.51 34.83 94.52
CA LYS A 395 -42.99 33.73 93.68
C LYS A 395 -42.51 32.38 94.20
N LEU A 396 -41.61 32.23 95.17
CA LEU A 396 -41.58 31.01 95.99
C LEU A 396 -42.81 31.05 96.89
N ASP A 397 -43.18 32.20 97.42
CA ASP A 397 -44.44 32.34 98.14
C ASP A 397 -45.64 32.07 97.20
N GLN A 398 -45.58 32.52 95.94
CA GLN A 398 -46.63 32.29 94.93
C GLN A 398 -46.53 30.98 94.14
N LYS A 399 -45.38 30.29 94.09
CA LYS A 399 -45.08 29.02 93.36
C LYS A 399 -44.86 27.89 94.35
N ILE A 400 -44.73 28.11 95.65
CA ILE A 400 -45.23 27.17 96.66
C ILE A 400 -46.75 27.14 96.47
N LEU A 401 -47.43 28.30 96.40
CA LEU A 401 -48.85 28.35 96.03
C LEU A 401 -49.16 27.77 94.63
N CYS A 402 -48.37 28.10 93.60
CA CYS A 402 -48.59 27.66 92.22
C CYS A 402 -47.98 26.31 91.86
N LYS A 403 -47.00 25.77 92.58
CA LYS A 403 -46.54 24.38 92.40
C LYS A 403 -47.40 23.44 93.23
N ILE A 404 -48.04 23.93 94.30
CA ILE A 404 -49.25 23.32 94.86
C ILE A 404 -50.39 23.34 93.81
N LEU A 405 -50.61 24.44 93.07
CA LEU A 405 -51.68 24.55 92.05
C LEU A 405 -51.35 24.00 90.65
N CYS A 406 -50.09 23.78 90.29
CA CYS A 406 -49.64 23.36 88.94
C CYS A 406 -49.04 21.95 88.93
N PHE A 407 -48.73 21.36 90.08
CA PHE A 407 -48.75 19.89 90.21
C PHE A 407 -50.16 19.35 89.85
N CYS A 408 -51.20 20.18 89.98
CA CYS A 408 -52.57 19.86 89.61
C CYS A 408 -52.93 20.08 88.12
N SER A 409 -52.06 20.62 87.25
CA SER A 409 -52.36 20.71 85.81
C SER A 409 -51.09 20.54 84.95
N GLY A 410 -50.66 19.28 84.78
CA GLY A 410 -49.57 18.96 83.87
C GLY A 410 -49.90 19.35 82.42
N LYS A 411 -49.06 20.20 81.82
CA LYS A 411 -48.85 20.36 80.36
C LYS A 411 -47.82 21.47 80.12
N SER A 412 -46.58 21.09 79.78
CA SER A 412 -45.71 21.83 78.84
C SER A 412 -44.29 21.21 78.81
N THR A 413 -44.19 19.92 78.51
CA THR A 413 -42.94 19.28 78.06
C THR A 413 -42.93 19.03 76.54
N TYR A 414 -44.09 19.17 75.89
CA TYR A 414 -44.32 18.65 74.52
C TYR A 414 -43.65 19.42 73.38
N PHE A 415 -43.37 20.72 73.52
CA PHE A 415 -42.87 21.53 72.39
C PHE A 415 -41.36 21.35 72.11
N LEU A 416 -40.57 21.01 73.13
CA LEU A 416 -39.13 20.79 73.00
C LEU A 416 -38.82 19.41 72.40
N ASP A 417 -39.60 18.40 72.78
CA ASP A 417 -39.46 17.04 72.26
C ASP A 417 -39.76 16.99 70.75
N GLU A 418 -40.76 17.75 70.27
CA GLU A 418 -41.14 17.81 68.85
C GLU A 418 -40.01 18.34 67.93
N MET A 419 -39.21 19.30 68.42
CA MET A 419 -38.06 19.82 67.68
C MET A 419 -36.88 18.83 67.65
N LEU A 420 -36.69 18.07 68.72
CA LEU A 420 -35.63 17.07 68.82
C LEU A 420 -35.94 15.85 67.94
N ASP A 421 -37.21 15.43 67.90
CA ASP A 421 -37.68 14.36 67.03
C ASP A 421 -37.54 14.74 65.54
N ALA A 422 -37.87 15.97 65.17
CA ALA A 422 -37.69 16.46 63.79
C ALA A 422 -36.21 16.46 63.36
N LEU A 423 -35.29 16.75 64.28
CA LEU A 423 -33.85 16.68 64.01
C LEU A 423 -33.37 15.23 63.87
N ASP A 424 -33.80 14.32 64.76
CA ASP A 424 -33.44 12.91 64.66
C ASP A 424 -33.96 12.29 63.36
N GLU A 425 -35.18 12.64 62.93
CA GLU A 425 -35.74 12.19 61.65
C GLU A 425 -34.87 12.64 60.47
N LYS A 426 -34.44 13.90 60.42
CA LYS A 426 -33.56 14.41 59.36
C LYS A 426 -32.16 13.80 59.38
N VAL A 427 -31.59 13.61 60.56
CA VAL A 427 -30.28 12.96 60.71
C VAL A 427 -30.36 11.49 60.27
N THR A 428 -31.48 10.82 60.55
CA THR A 428 -31.75 9.44 60.12
C THR A 428 -31.88 9.32 58.61
N GLU A 429 -32.59 10.26 57.97
CA GLU A 429 -32.73 10.34 56.51
C GLU A 429 -31.34 10.39 55.84
N VAL A 430 -30.47 11.31 56.29
CA VAL A 430 -29.11 11.47 55.74
C VAL A 430 -28.23 10.25 56.02
N TYR A 431 -28.30 9.68 57.23
CA TYR A 431 -27.53 8.49 57.59
C TYR A 431 -27.87 7.31 56.67
N SER A 432 -29.17 7.09 56.41
CA SER A 432 -29.64 6.02 55.55
C SER A 432 -29.17 6.15 54.10
N ALA A 433 -29.14 7.38 53.58
CA ALA A 433 -28.75 7.65 52.20
C ALA A 433 -27.23 7.58 51.95
N CYS A 434 -26.41 7.93 52.95
CA CYS A 434 -24.97 8.13 52.76
C CYS A 434 -24.07 7.04 53.37
N VAL A 435 -24.54 6.29 54.38
CA VAL A 435 -23.72 5.35 55.15
C VAL A 435 -24.24 3.91 55.02
N GLU A 436 -25.48 3.64 55.45
CA GLU A 436 -26.05 2.28 55.48
C GLU A 436 -27.56 2.30 55.21
N ASN A 437 -28.05 1.46 54.29
CA ASN A 437 -29.47 1.34 53.93
C ASN A 437 -30.35 0.63 54.99
N ARG A 438 -29.82 0.34 56.19
CA ARG A 438 -30.53 -0.40 57.25
C ARG A 438 -30.79 0.52 58.44
N ILE A 439 -31.99 0.39 59.00
CA ILE A 439 -32.38 1.09 60.24
C ILE A 439 -31.51 0.51 61.36
N THR A 440 -30.73 1.37 62.01
CA THR A 440 -29.82 1.02 63.12
C THR A 440 -30.19 1.87 64.33
N ASP A 441 -30.21 1.28 65.53
CA ASP A 441 -30.58 1.94 66.80
C ASP A 441 -29.43 2.82 67.35
N LEU A 442 -28.91 3.70 66.49
CA LEU A 442 -27.84 4.62 66.85
C LEU A 442 -28.43 5.92 67.37
N SER A 443 -27.79 6.52 68.37
CA SER A 443 -28.19 7.86 68.81
C SER A 443 -27.95 8.89 67.70
N THR A 444 -28.71 10.00 67.70
CA THR A 444 -28.58 11.08 66.72
C THR A 444 -27.12 11.54 66.56
N LEU A 445 -26.39 11.66 67.67
CA LEU A 445 -24.98 12.04 67.67
C LEU A 445 -24.07 10.98 67.01
N GLN A 446 -24.35 9.70 67.25
CA GLN A 446 -23.60 8.60 66.64
C GLN A 446 -23.86 8.50 65.12
N LYS A 447 -25.10 8.74 64.68
CA LYS A 447 -25.44 8.85 63.26
C LYS A 447 -24.61 9.96 62.59
N VAL A 448 -24.53 11.13 63.22
CA VAL A 448 -23.71 12.26 62.74
C VAL A 448 -22.21 11.91 62.66
N ALA A 449 -21.65 11.32 63.72
CA ALA A 449 -20.22 10.96 63.74
C ALA A 449 -19.84 9.96 62.62
N LYS A 450 -20.73 9.02 62.30
CA LYS A 450 -20.53 8.08 61.18
C LYS A 450 -20.64 8.77 59.82
N ILE A 451 -21.57 9.71 59.66
CA ILE A 451 -21.69 10.53 58.44
C ILE A 451 -20.38 11.31 58.22
N GLU A 452 -19.85 11.95 59.27
CA GLU A 452 -18.60 12.70 59.22
C GLU A 452 -17.42 11.81 58.79
N SER A 453 -17.28 10.62 59.39
CA SER A 453 -16.25 9.65 59.02
C SER A 453 -16.35 9.22 57.55
N ARG A 454 -17.57 8.98 57.05
CA ARG A 454 -17.80 8.65 55.63
C ARG A 454 -17.43 9.79 54.70
N VAL A 455 -17.83 11.03 55.04
CA VAL A 455 -17.46 12.23 54.28
C VAL A 455 -15.94 12.39 54.22
N PHE A 456 -15.27 12.20 55.35
CA PHE A 456 -13.81 12.26 55.42
C PHE A 456 -13.14 11.23 54.50
N SER A 457 -13.58 9.97 54.53
CA SER A 457 -13.06 8.90 53.65
C SER A 457 -13.26 9.21 52.15
N LEU A 458 -14.41 9.79 51.79
CA LEU A 458 -14.69 10.19 50.40
C LEU A 458 -13.81 11.36 49.95
N LEU A 459 -13.57 12.35 50.83
CA LEU A 459 -12.69 13.47 50.53
C LEU A 459 -11.23 13.01 50.33
N GLN A 460 -10.73 12.11 51.17
CA GLN A 460 -9.39 11.54 51.00
C GLN A 460 -9.26 10.75 49.68
N SER A 461 -10.31 10.03 49.28
CA SER A 461 -10.34 9.33 47.99
C SER A 461 -10.37 10.30 46.79
N LEU A 462 -11.01 11.45 46.95
CA LEU A 462 -11.04 12.50 45.91
C LEU A 462 -9.69 13.19 45.75
N GLU A 463 -8.91 13.34 46.81
CA GLU A 463 -7.58 13.97 46.79
C GLU A 463 -6.53 13.12 46.03
N GLY A 464 -6.69 11.79 46.04
CA GLY A 464 -5.79 10.87 45.32
C GLY A 464 -6.10 10.66 43.82
N MET A 465 -7.15 11.27 43.27
CA MET A 465 -7.53 11.09 41.87
C MET A 465 -6.75 12.01 40.92
N PRO A 466 -6.43 11.57 39.68
CA PRO A 466 -5.75 12.40 38.70
C PRO A 466 -6.59 13.63 38.33
N VAL A 467 -5.92 14.78 38.25
CA VAL A 467 -6.52 16.11 38.08
C VAL A 467 -7.38 16.20 36.81
N GLU A 468 -7.00 15.48 35.75
CA GLU A 468 -7.72 15.42 34.48
C GLU A 468 -9.10 14.76 34.62
N ARG A 469 -9.19 13.66 35.40
CA ARG A 469 -10.47 12.99 35.65
C ARG A 469 -11.36 13.82 36.55
N LEU A 470 -10.80 14.48 37.56
CA LEU A 470 -11.54 15.40 38.43
C LEU A 470 -12.11 16.59 37.63
N ALA A 471 -11.34 17.16 36.71
CA ALA A 471 -11.80 18.24 35.84
C ALA A 471 -12.95 17.79 34.92
N ALA A 472 -12.88 16.57 34.36
CA ALA A 472 -13.95 16.01 33.54
C ALA A 472 -15.25 15.81 34.34
N VAL A 473 -15.17 15.20 35.53
CA VAL A 473 -16.34 14.98 36.40
C VAL A 473 -16.95 16.31 36.88
N LYS A 474 -16.11 17.29 37.24
CA LYS A 474 -16.57 18.63 37.62
C LYS A 474 -17.31 19.32 36.47
N LYS A 475 -16.79 19.24 35.25
CA LYS A 475 -17.44 19.78 34.04
C LYS A 475 -18.82 19.16 33.80
N VAL A 476 -18.96 17.85 33.99
CA VAL A 476 -20.26 17.15 33.87
C VAL A 476 -21.23 17.65 34.94
N LYS A 477 -20.85 17.67 36.22
CA LYS A 477 -21.70 18.15 37.33
C LYS A 477 -22.11 19.61 37.16
N ASP A 478 -21.19 20.47 36.72
CA ASP A 478 -21.47 21.89 36.46
C ASP A 478 -22.39 22.08 35.24
N SER A 479 -22.33 21.19 34.25
CA SER A 479 -23.28 21.20 33.12
C SER A 479 -24.69 20.75 33.55
N GLU A 480 -24.79 19.72 34.39
CA GLU A 480 -26.05 19.21 34.94
C GLU A 480 -26.73 20.26 35.83
N LYS A 481 -25.98 20.88 36.76
CA LYS A 481 -26.49 21.94 37.64
C LYS A 481 -27.07 23.12 36.84
N ARG A 482 -26.37 23.53 35.78
CA ARG A 482 -26.86 24.57 34.86
C ARG A 482 -28.10 24.13 34.08
N SER A 483 -28.25 22.85 33.79
CA SER A 483 -29.44 22.30 33.13
C SER A 483 -30.64 22.33 34.08
N ARG A 484 -30.49 21.80 35.30
CA ARG A 484 -31.54 21.79 36.33
C ARG A 484 -32.03 23.20 36.67
N MET A 485 -31.12 24.16 36.82
CA MET A 485 -31.50 25.56 37.07
C MET A 485 -32.31 26.18 35.92
N ARG A 486 -32.01 25.82 34.67
CA ARG A 486 -32.77 26.28 33.49
C ARG A 486 -34.16 25.64 33.45
N GLU A 487 -34.24 24.35 33.75
CA GLU A 487 -35.49 23.60 33.81
C GLU A 487 -36.40 24.11 34.93
N GLU A 488 -35.85 24.34 36.13
CA GLU A 488 -36.57 24.90 37.27
C GLU A 488 -37.11 26.31 36.97
N LYS A 489 -36.31 27.19 36.35
CA LYS A 489 -36.79 28.51 35.90
C LYS A 489 -37.91 28.41 34.87
N LEU A 490 -37.82 27.45 33.94
CA LEU A 490 -38.86 27.23 32.95
C LEU A 490 -40.15 26.72 33.59
N MET A 491 -40.05 25.84 34.59
CA MET A 491 -41.18 25.35 35.36
C MET A 491 -41.82 26.46 36.19
N GLU A 492 -41.03 27.30 36.87
CA GLU A 492 -41.54 28.43 37.63
C GLU A 492 -42.27 29.46 36.73
N GLN A 493 -41.75 29.69 35.51
CA GLN A 493 -42.44 30.53 34.52
C GLN A 493 -43.76 29.93 34.06
N ARG A 494 -43.79 28.60 33.80
CA ARG A 494 -45.03 27.88 33.45
C ARG A 494 -46.04 27.93 34.58
N GLU A 495 -45.62 27.76 35.83
CA GLU A 495 -46.50 27.89 36.99
C GLU A 495 -47.04 29.30 37.15
N LYS A 496 -46.20 30.33 37.02
CA LYS A 496 -46.64 31.74 37.02
C LYS A 496 -47.63 32.03 35.88
N GLN A 497 -47.44 31.46 34.69
CA GLN A 497 -48.40 31.57 33.59
C GLN A 497 -49.72 30.86 33.91
N LYS A 498 -49.65 29.61 34.40
CA LYS A 498 -50.83 28.85 34.84
C LYS A 498 -51.60 29.58 35.93
N GLU A 499 -50.91 30.12 36.92
CA GLU A 499 -51.51 30.89 38.01
C GLU A 499 -52.14 32.19 37.51
N ARG A 500 -51.47 32.92 36.59
CA ARG A 500 -52.08 34.10 35.94
C ARG A 500 -53.36 33.72 35.21
N MET A 501 -53.34 32.65 34.42
CA MET A 501 -54.49 32.16 33.67
C MET A 501 -55.63 31.74 34.62
N LYS A 502 -55.31 31.03 35.71
CA LYS A 502 -56.25 30.67 36.76
C LYS A 502 -56.89 31.90 37.41
N ARG A 503 -56.09 32.91 37.78
CA ARG A 503 -56.59 34.17 38.35
C ARG A 503 -57.41 34.98 37.35
N TYR A 504 -57.11 34.92 36.04
CA TYR A 504 -57.97 35.53 35.02
C TYR A 504 -59.32 34.85 34.94
N LEU A 505 -59.35 33.51 34.90
CA LEU A 505 -60.58 32.73 34.89
C LEU A 505 -61.41 32.95 36.17
N GLU A 506 -60.76 32.98 37.32
CA GLU A 506 -61.41 33.25 38.61
C GLU A 506 -62.00 34.67 38.65
N ARG A 507 -61.31 35.66 38.08
CA ARG A 507 -61.85 37.02 37.92
C ARG A 507 -63.03 37.09 36.93
N SER A 508 -63.03 36.29 35.85
CA SER A 508 -64.15 36.27 34.91
C SER A 508 -65.38 35.56 35.46
N LEU A 509 -65.18 34.57 36.35
CA LEU A 509 -66.26 33.82 37.02
C LEU A 509 -66.75 34.50 38.30
N ALA A 510 -65.98 35.44 38.87
CA ALA A 510 -66.36 36.15 40.07
C ALA A 510 -67.51 37.14 39.78
N ASP A 511 -68.59 37.00 40.54
CA ASP A 511 -69.74 37.90 40.46
C ASP A 511 -69.33 39.37 40.64
N SER A 512 -69.82 40.23 39.76
CA SER A 512 -69.54 41.67 39.86
C SER A 512 -70.07 42.21 41.20
N LYS A 513 -69.17 42.74 42.04
CA LYS A 513 -69.59 43.44 43.26
C LYS A 513 -70.41 44.67 42.85
N LYS A 514 -71.70 44.69 43.19
CA LYS A 514 -72.53 45.90 43.07
C LYS A 514 -71.93 46.97 43.97
N ILE A 515 -71.22 47.93 43.37
CA ILE A 515 -70.66 49.07 44.09
C ILE A 515 -71.85 49.93 44.51
N SER A 516 -72.23 49.88 45.79
CA SER A 516 -73.07 50.93 46.37
C SER A 516 -72.22 52.19 46.46
N GLY A 517 -72.22 52.96 45.36
CA GLY A 517 -71.59 54.27 45.34
C GLY A 517 -72.16 55.16 46.45
N LYS A 518 -71.39 56.17 46.87
CA LYS A 518 -71.92 57.26 47.69
C LYS A 518 -73.16 57.81 46.99
N LYS A 519 -74.30 57.79 47.68
CA LYS A 519 -75.58 58.30 47.17
C LYS A 519 -75.34 59.70 46.60
N LEU A 520 -75.60 59.89 45.31
CA LEU A 520 -75.52 61.19 44.64
C LEU A 520 -76.34 62.20 45.47
N MET A 521 -75.69 63.24 45.97
CA MET A 521 -76.39 64.32 46.67
C MET A 521 -77.19 65.15 45.65
N PRO A 522 -78.53 65.25 45.77
CA PRO A 522 -79.32 66.12 44.91
C PRO A 522 -78.94 67.59 45.18
N ARG A 523 -78.70 68.38 44.12
CA ARG A 523 -78.24 69.77 44.25
C ARG A 523 -79.36 70.80 44.49
N CYS A 524 -80.62 70.38 44.56
CA CYS A 524 -81.79 71.19 44.94
C CYS A 524 -82.89 70.29 45.51
N MET A 525 -83.70 70.79 46.47
CA MET A 525 -84.95 70.14 46.88
C MET A 525 -86.11 70.65 46.02
N PRO A 526 -86.73 69.83 45.16
CA PRO A 526 -87.98 70.19 44.51
C PRO A 526 -89.13 70.16 45.53
N ALA A 527 -89.98 71.19 45.50
CA ALA A 527 -91.13 71.34 46.37
C ALA A 527 -92.12 70.16 46.20
N VAL A 528 -92.59 69.64 47.34
CA VAL A 528 -93.51 68.51 47.45
C VAL A 528 -94.84 68.82 46.74
N LYS A 529 -95.18 68.05 45.71
CA LYS A 529 -96.55 67.88 45.24
C LYS A 529 -97.02 66.48 45.62
N LYS A 530 -98.08 66.40 46.43
CA LYS A 530 -98.78 65.16 46.76
C LYS A 530 -99.52 64.66 45.52
N VAL A 531 -99.26 63.43 45.08
CA VAL A 531 -100.18 62.63 44.28
C VAL A 531 -100.06 61.16 44.71
N GLU A 532 -101.23 60.53 44.82
CA GLU A 532 -101.54 59.22 45.36
C GLU A 532 -101.23 58.05 44.41
N VAL A 533 -100.80 56.93 45.01
CA VAL A 533 -101.18 55.51 44.77
C VAL A 533 -101.05 54.92 43.36
N ALA A 534 -100.27 53.83 43.23
CA ALA A 534 -100.79 52.48 42.93
C ALA A 534 -99.65 51.44 42.82
N ASP A 535 -99.82 50.34 43.56
CA ASP A 535 -99.08 49.07 43.44
C ASP A 535 -99.26 48.42 42.06
N VAL A 536 -98.23 47.77 41.52
CA VAL A 536 -98.34 46.42 40.90
C VAL A 536 -96.99 45.66 40.97
N ASP A 537 -97.17 44.39 41.33
CA ASP A 537 -96.32 43.21 41.45
C ASP A 537 -95.27 42.84 40.36
N ASN A 538 -94.11 42.36 40.85
CA ASN A 538 -93.55 41.01 40.67
C ASN A 538 -93.70 40.26 39.32
N LYS A 539 -92.59 39.98 38.60
CA LYS A 539 -91.94 38.64 38.49
C LYS A 539 -90.85 38.56 37.38
N PRO A 540 -89.88 37.62 37.50
CA PRO A 540 -88.71 37.47 36.64
C PRO A 540 -88.96 36.47 35.49
N ALA A 541 -88.07 36.48 34.48
CA ALA A 541 -87.95 35.39 33.52
C ALA A 541 -86.47 35.08 33.26
N GLU A 542 -86.18 33.79 33.36
CA GLU A 542 -84.91 33.10 33.18
C GLU A 542 -84.55 32.93 31.69
N ASP A 543 -83.24 32.83 31.49
CA ASP A 543 -82.47 31.95 30.61
C ASP A 543 -82.54 31.99 29.07
N ASP A 544 -81.31 31.99 28.55
CA ASP A 544 -80.76 31.36 27.36
C ASP A 544 -81.37 31.68 25.99
N ILE A 545 -80.50 32.16 25.09
CA ILE A 545 -80.32 31.58 23.76
C ILE A 545 -78.90 31.95 23.26
N ASN A 546 -78.11 30.89 23.06
CA ASN A 546 -76.90 30.81 22.23
C ASN A 546 -77.16 31.27 20.78
N ASP A 547 -76.08 31.38 20.01
CA ASP A 547 -76.04 31.55 18.54
C ASP A 547 -76.08 32.99 18.01
N TYR A 548 -74.93 33.66 18.08
CA TYR A 548 -74.52 34.53 16.97
C TYR A 548 -73.01 34.78 17.00
N LEU A 549 -72.21 33.90 16.38
CA LEU A 549 -71.10 34.24 15.48
C LEU A 549 -70.40 32.97 14.98
N PHE A 550 -71.01 32.32 13.99
CA PHE A 550 -70.36 31.42 13.01
C PHE A 550 -69.07 32.08 12.45
N GLY A 551 -68.07 31.36 11.92
CA GLY A 551 -68.04 29.99 11.46
C GLY A 551 -66.75 29.75 10.67
N LEU A 552 -66.65 28.51 10.21
CA LEU A 552 -65.66 27.91 9.32
C LEU A 552 -65.25 28.81 8.14
N ASP A 553 -63.94 28.90 7.91
CA ASP A 553 -63.27 28.57 6.64
C ASP A 553 -61.84 28.10 6.91
#